data_AF-A0A2L0B4Q0-F1
#
_entry.id   AF-A0A2L0B4Q0-F1
#
_cell.length_a   1.000
_cell.length_b   1.000
_cell.length_c   1.000
_cell.angle_alpha   90.00
_cell.angle_beta   90.00
_cell.angle_gamma   90.00
#
_symmetry.space_group_name_H-M   'P 1'
#
loop_
_entity.id
_entity.type
_entity.pdbx_description
1 polymer ?
#
loop_
_entity_poly.entity_id
_entity_poly.type
_entity_poly.pdbx_seq_one_letter_code
_entity_poly.pdbx_strand_id
1 'polypeptide(L)'
;KEAIPVLVNVLEDVCQEPMVRHEAGEALGAIGLPEVVEPLQKYLRDPVVEVAETCELALARIKWLQDPEAQTEKLLVNPYASIDPAPPSAKTDVRQLKDVLLNEDESLFDRYRAMFALRNIKSKDAVLALGCALKSGSALFRHEIAFVLGQLQDDVSVPFLKESLEDGTENE
;
A
#
# COMPACT_ATOMS: atom_id res chain seq x y z
N LYS A 1 -9.30 10.72 -16.52
CA LYS A 1 -10.19 11.85 -16.16
C LYS A 1 -11.66 11.45 -16.21
N GLU A 2 -12.14 10.84 -17.30
CA GLU A 2 -13.55 10.41 -17.43
C GLU A 2 -14.02 9.40 -16.37
N ALA A 3 -13.12 8.58 -15.83
CA ALA A 3 -13.44 7.61 -14.78
C ALA A 3 -13.67 8.24 -13.40
N ILE A 4 -13.23 9.47 -13.15
CA ILE A 4 -13.22 10.08 -11.81
C ILE A 4 -14.63 10.16 -11.20
N PRO A 5 -15.68 10.64 -11.90
CA PRO A 5 -17.02 10.70 -11.33
C PRO A 5 -17.54 9.33 -10.90
N VAL A 6 -17.23 8.29 -11.67
CA VAL A 6 -17.66 6.92 -11.34
C VAL A 6 -16.92 6.39 -10.12
N LEU A 7 -15.60 6.56 -10.07
CA LEU A 7 -14.78 6.13 -8.92
C LEU A 7 -15.17 6.87 -7.64
N VAL A 8 -15.43 8.17 -7.72
CA VAL A 8 -15.93 8.94 -6.58
C VAL A 8 -17.26 8.36 -6.11
N ASN A 9 -18.24 8.16 -7.01
CA ASN A 9 -19.52 7.58 -6.63
C ASN A 9 -19.38 6.21 -5.95
N VAL A 10 -18.45 5.36 -6.40
CA VAL A 10 -18.17 4.05 -5.78
C VAL A 10 -17.57 4.22 -4.38
N LEU A 11 -16.59 5.12 -4.21
CA LEU A 11 -15.98 5.42 -2.91
C LEU A 11 -17.03 5.93 -1.89
N GLU A 12 -17.99 6.75 -2.35
CA GLU A 12 -19.03 7.35 -1.51
C GLU A 12 -20.17 6.39 -1.13
N ASP A 13 -20.35 5.31 -1.89
CA ASP A 13 -21.48 4.40 -1.71
C ASP A 13 -21.24 3.45 -0.54
N VAL A 14 -21.77 3.82 0.63
CA VAL A 14 -21.72 3.00 1.86
C VAL A 14 -22.50 1.68 1.75
N CYS A 15 -23.27 1.47 0.69
CA CYS A 15 -23.90 0.17 0.41
C CYS A 15 -22.96 -0.78 -0.35
N GLN A 16 -21.80 -0.30 -0.84
CA GLN A 16 -20.78 -1.15 -1.44
C GLN A 16 -19.93 -1.85 -0.38
N GLU A 17 -19.40 -3.00 -0.77
CA GLU A 17 -18.40 -3.72 0.03
C GLU A 17 -17.16 -2.85 0.28
N PRO A 18 -16.60 -2.87 1.51
CA PRO A 18 -15.36 -2.18 1.88
C PRO A 18 -14.24 -2.24 0.83
N MET A 19 -13.97 -3.45 0.31
CA MET A 19 -12.91 -3.66 -0.67
C MET A 19 -13.18 -2.96 -2.01
N VAL A 20 -14.43 -2.89 -2.45
CA VAL A 20 -14.78 -2.19 -3.70
C VAL A 20 -14.57 -0.68 -3.55
N ARG A 21 -14.86 -0.14 -2.36
CA ARG A 21 -14.61 1.27 -2.02
C ARG A 21 -13.11 1.56 -1.93
N HIS A 22 -12.32 0.65 -1.31
CA HIS A 22 -10.86 0.70 -1.29
C HIS A 22 -10.28 0.78 -2.70
N GLU A 23 -10.65 -0.14 -3.60
CA GLU A 23 -10.16 -0.16 -4.99
C GLU A 23 -10.48 1.16 -5.73
N ALA A 24 -11.65 1.75 -5.48
CA ALA A 24 -12.00 3.05 -6.03
C ALA A 24 -11.11 4.19 -5.48
N GLY A 25 -10.84 4.19 -4.17
CA GLY A 25 -9.94 5.13 -3.52
C GLY A 25 -8.51 5.02 -4.04
N GLU A 26 -7.99 3.79 -4.18
CA GLU A 26 -6.67 3.53 -4.72
C GLU A 26 -6.56 3.97 -6.17
N ALA A 27 -7.55 3.66 -7.01
CA ALA A 27 -7.59 4.10 -8.40
C ALA A 27 -7.60 5.64 -8.53
N LEU A 28 -8.31 6.34 -7.65
CA LEU A 28 -8.27 7.82 -7.57
C LEU A 28 -6.87 8.31 -7.19
N GLY A 29 -6.23 7.67 -6.20
CA GLY A 29 -4.84 7.93 -5.83
C GLY A 29 -3.86 7.70 -6.97
N ALA A 30 -4.03 6.63 -7.75
CA ALA A 30 -3.23 6.29 -8.92
C ALA A 30 -3.37 7.34 -10.03
N ILE A 31 -4.61 7.81 -10.30
CA ILE A 31 -4.91 8.90 -11.25
C ILE A 31 -4.18 10.19 -10.85
N GLY A 32 -4.14 10.52 -9.56
CA GLY A 32 -3.25 11.54 -8.99
C GLY A 32 -3.58 13.00 -9.36
N LEU A 33 -4.79 13.28 -9.87
CA LEU A 33 -5.19 14.62 -10.28
C LEU A 33 -5.70 15.46 -9.08
N PRO A 34 -5.49 16.79 -9.07
CA PRO A 34 -5.94 17.64 -7.95
C PRO A 34 -7.44 17.56 -7.65
N GLU A 35 -8.27 17.29 -8.65
CA GLU A 35 -9.74 17.18 -8.52
C GLU A 35 -10.20 15.98 -7.66
N VAL A 36 -9.34 15.00 -7.41
CA VAL A 36 -9.67 13.85 -6.54
C VAL A 36 -9.35 14.09 -5.06
N VAL A 37 -8.65 15.18 -4.73
CA VAL A 37 -8.17 15.46 -3.37
C VAL A 37 -9.33 15.67 -2.40
N GLU A 38 -10.33 16.50 -2.75
CA GLU A 38 -11.47 16.73 -1.87
C GLU A 38 -12.30 15.47 -1.61
N PRO A 39 -12.68 14.67 -2.64
CA PRO A 39 -13.32 13.38 -2.41
C PRO A 39 -12.54 12.46 -1.47
N LEU A 40 -11.23 12.31 -1.65
CA LEU A 40 -10.41 11.46 -0.79
C LEU A 40 -10.33 12.01 0.65
N GLN A 41 -10.20 13.32 0.84
CA GLN A 41 -10.15 13.95 2.17
C GLN A 41 -11.42 13.70 2.99
N LYS A 42 -12.59 13.65 2.34
CA LYS A 42 -13.88 13.37 2.98
C LYS A 42 -13.90 12.03 3.71
N TYR A 43 -13.15 11.04 3.22
CA TYR A 43 -13.16 9.66 3.74
C TYR A 43 -11.91 9.29 4.56
N LEU A 44 -11.06 10.26 4.92
CA LEU A 44 -9.93 10.04 5.85
C LEU A 44 -10.32 9.52 7.23
N ARG A 45 -11.60 9.64 7.60
CA ARG A 45 -12.17 9.16 8.87
C ARG A 45 -13.36 8.25 8.64
N ASP A 46 -13.37 7.54 7.50
CA ASP A 46 -14.38 6.52 7.24
C ASP A 46 -14.41 5.50 8.39
N PRO A 47 -15.58 5.02 8.82
CA PRO A 47 -15.66 3.97 9.84
C PRO A 47 -15.03 2.64 9.39
N VAL A 48 -14.88 2.44 8.08
CA VAL A 48 -14.19 1.28 7.51
C VAL A 48 -12.70 1.63 7.38
N VAL A 49 -11.86 0.95 8.16
CA VAL A 49 -10.43 1.27 8.28
C VAL A 49 -9.71 1.16 6.95
N GLU A 50 -10.04 0.16 6.14
CA GLU A 50 -9.45 -0.06 4.82
C GLU A 50 -9.69 1.15 3.91
N VAL A 51 -10.89 1.73 3.96
CA VAL A 51 -11.23 2.91 3.14
C VAL A 51 -10.50 4.15 3.65
N ALA A 52 -10.42 4.34 4.97
CA ALA A 52 -9.74 5.47 5.57
C ALA A 52 -8.23 5.47 5.26
N GLU A 53 -7.57 4.33 5.49
CA GLU A 53 -6.15 4.12 5.22
C GLU A 53 -5.82 4.26 3.72
N THR A 54 -6.70 3.78 2.85
CA THR A 54 -6.56 3.95 1.40
C THR A 54 -6.59 5.42 1.00
N CYS A 55 -7.53 6.19 1.56
CA CYS A 55 -7.61 7.62 1.29
C CYS A 55 -6.39 8.37 1.83
N GLU A 56 -5.87 7.97 2.99
CA GLU A 56 -4.61 8.50 3.53
C GLU A 56 -3.44 8.25 2.57
N LEU A 57 -3.24 7.00 2.13
CA LEU A 57 -2.19 6.62 1.19
C LEU A 57 -2.32 7.36 -0.15
N ALA A 58 -3.53 7.41 -0.72
CA ALA A 58 -3.80 8.11 -1.97
C ALA A 58 -3.44 9.61 -1.88
N LEU A 59 -3.81 10.27 -0.78
CA LEU A 59 -3.48 11.68 -0.55
C LEU A 59 -1.98 11.89 -0.34
N ALA A 60 -1.32 11.02 0.43
CA ALA A 60 0.12 11.08 0.64
C ALA A 60 0.90 10.88 -0.68
N ARG A 61 0.44 9.96 -1.52
CA ARG A 61 0.98 9.74 -2.88
C ARG A 61 0.82 10.97 -3.76
N ILE A 62 -0.37 11.58 -3.79
CA ILE A 62 -0.62 12.80 -4.56
C ILE A 62 0.30 13.93 -4.10
N LYS A 63 0.45 14.10 -2.79
CA LYS A 63 1.36 15.10 -2.22
C LYS A 63 2.81 14.83 -2.62
N TRP A 64 3.26 13.58 -2.54
CA TRP A 64 4.62 13.19 -2.95
C TRP A 64 4.87 13.46 -4.45
N LEU A 65 3.88 13.20 -5.32
CA LEU A 65 4.00 13.51 -6.76
C LEU A 65 4.15 15.00 -7.05
N GLN A 66 3.59 15.86 -6.19
CA GLN A 66 3.65 17.31 -6.33
C GLN A 66 4.90 17.93 -5.68
N ASP A 67 5.61 17.17 -4.85
CA ASP A 67 6.79 17.63 -4.14
C ASP A 67 8.02 17.66 -5.08
N PRO A 68 8.64 18.83 -5.34
CA PRO A 68 9.83 18.91 -6.17
C PRO A 68 11.04 18.16 -5.60
N GLU A 69 11.14 18.04 -4.26
CA GLU A 69 12.26 17.34 -3.61
C GLU A 69 12.14 15.83 -3.82
N ALA A 70 10.93 15.30 -3.75
CA ALA A 70 10.61 13.91 -4.06
C ALA A 70 11.07 13.47 -5.47
N GLN A 71 11.01 14.38 -6.45
CA GLN A 71 11.46 14.12 -7.82
C GLN A 71 12.98 13.95 -7.95
N THR A 72 13.74 14.34 -6.92
CA THR A 72 15.20 14.19 -6.89
C THR A 72 15.66 12.86 -6.28
N GLU A 73 14.72 12.11 -5.68
CA GLU A 73 15.02 10.83 -5.06
C GLU A 73 15.49 9.80 -6.10
N LYS A 74 16.57 9.09 -5.78
CA LYS A 74 17.04 7.97 -6.60
C LYS A 74 16.34 6.70 -6.15
N LEU A 75 15.22 6.42 -6.80
CA LEU A 75 14.37 5.28 -6.47
C LEU A 75 14.74 4.03 -7.26
N LEU A 76 14.56 2.86 -6.64
CA LEU A 76 14.62 1.59 -7.35
C LEU A 76 13.47 1.51 -8.36
N VAL A 77 13.79 1.05 -9.57
CA VAL A 77 12.79 0.85 -10.63
C VAL A 77 11.80 -0.22 -10.19
N ASN A 78 10.50 0.07 -10.30
CA ASN A 78 9.47 -0.95 -10.14
C ASN A 78 9.58 -1.94 -11.32
N PRO A 79 9.95 -3.22 -11.06
CA PRO A 79 10.06 -4.22 -12.10
C PRO A 79 8.69 -4.85 -12.46
N TYR A 80 7.63 -4.44 -11.77
CA TYR A 80 6.26 -4.84 -12.00
C TYR A 80 5.53 -3.69 -12.72
N ALA A 81 4.64 -4.00 -13.65
CA ALA A 81 3.86 -2.99 -14.38
C ALA A 81 2.68 -2.45 -13.54
N SER A 82 2.88 -2.28 -12.22
CA SER A 82 1.90 -1.77 -11.27
C SER A 82 2.10 -0.28 -11.01
N ILE A 83 0.99 0.40 -10.70
CA ILE A 83 1.02 1.74 -10.13
C ILE A 83 0.82 1.59 -8.64
N ASP A 84 1.92 1.64 -7.90
CA ASP A 84 1.90 1.36 -6.47
C ASP A 84 1.23 2.52 -5.66
N PRO A 85 0.52 2.22 -4.57
CA PRO A 85 -0.03 3.20 -3.63
C PRO A 85 1.01 4.13 -3.01
N ALA A 86 2.26 3.69 -2.92
CA ALA A 86 3.39 4.53 -2.55
C ALA A 86 4.61 4.24 -3.43
N PRO A 87 5.47 5.23 -3.72
CA PRO A 87 6.78 4.97 -4.30
C PRO A 87 7.63 4.07 -3.38
N PRO A 88 8.67 3.38 -3.85
CA PRO A 88 9.62 2.72 -2.96
C PRO A 88 10.43 3.75 -2.17
N SER A 89 10.93 3.36 -1.00
CA SER A 89 11.93 4.13 -0.26
C SER A 89 13.24 4.25 -1.05
N ALA A 90 13.91 5.39 -0.93
CA ALA A 90 15.26 5.58 -1.46
C ALA A 90 16.34 4.76 -0.72
N LYS A 91 16.03 4.25 0.48
CA LYS A 91 16.91 3.35 1.23
C LYS A 91 16.94 1.97 0.56
N THR A 92 18.11 1.33 0.56
CA THR A 92 18.29 -0.02 0.00
C THR A 92 18.79 -1.04 1.02
N ASP A 93 19.07 -0.61 2.26
CA ASP A 93 19.47 -1.51 3.33
C ASP A 93 18.26 -2.29 3.85
N VAL A 94 18.26 -3.60 3.64
CA VAL A 94 17.14 -4.48 3.98
C VAL A 94 16.81 -4.46 5.47
N ARG A 95 17.80 -4.30 6.35
CA ARG A 95 17.56 -4.27 7.80
C ARG A 95 16.81 -3.00 8.20
N GLN A 96 17.29 -1.84 7.74
CA GLN A 96 16.60 -0.57 8.00
C GLN A 96 15.19 -0.54 7.41
N LEU A 97 15.01 -1.10 6.21
CA LEU A 97 13.69 -1.20 5.59
C LEU A 97 12.76 -2.12 6.38
N LYS A 98 13.26 -3.25 6.88
CA LYS A 98 12.50 -4.14 7.77
C LYS A 98 12.10 -3.43 9.07
N ASP A 99 13.02 -2.67 9.66
CA ASP A 99 12.75 -1.92 10.89
C ASP A 99 11.62 -0.91 10.68
N VAL A 100 11.62 -0.16 9.56
CA VAL A 100 10.52 0.74 9.21
C VAL A 100 9.23 -0.04 8.95
N LEU A 101 9.28 -1.11 8.17
CA LEU A 101 8.12 -1.92 7.78
C LEU A 101 7.33 -2.43 9.00
N LEU A 102 8.05 -2.88 10.03
CA LEU A 102 7.50 -3.50 11.24
C LEU A 102 7.26 -2.52 12.39
N ASN A 103 7.58 -1.23 12.22
CA ASN A 103 7.37 -0.22 13.26
C ASN A 103 5.95 0.37 13.17
N GLU A 104 5.08 0.03 14.13
CA GLU A 104 3.71 0.54 14.23
C GLU A 104 3.65 2.04 14.57
N ASP A 105 4.76 2.65 15.00
CA ASP A 105 4.85 4.10 15.22
C ASP A 105 5.24 4.87 13.95
N GLU A 106 5.63 4.18 12.86
CA GLU A 106 5.90 4.82 11.56
C GLU A 106 4.59 5.11 10.81
N SER A 107 4.64 6.11 9.92
CA SER A 107 3.50 6.43 9.07
C SER A 107 3.17 5.27 8.13
N LEU A 108 1.89 5.07 7.83
CA LEU A 108 1.46 4.04 6.88
C LEU A 108 2.16 4.21 5.52
N PHE A 109 2.31 5.46 5.07
CA PHE A 109 3.00 5.79 3.83
C PHE A 109 4.47 5.35 3.85
N ASP A 110 5.21 5.59 4.94
CA ASP A 110 6.62 5.17 5.05
C ASP A 110 6.78 3.65 5.14
N ARG A 111 5.82 2.98 5.80
CA ARG A 111 5.76 1.51 5.83
C ARG A 111 5.51 0.93 4.43
N TYR A 112 4.59 1.51 3.65
CA TYR A 112 4.37 1.14 2.24
C TYR A 112 5.59 1.44 1.37
N ARG A 113 6.27 2.57 1.58
CA ARG A 113 7.54 2.87 0.89
C ARG A 113 8.61 1.82 1.19
N ALA A 114 8.73 1.38 2.44
CA ALA A 114 9.65 0.31 2.82
C ALA A 114 9.26 -1.03 2.19
N MET A 115 7.97 -1.35 2.17
CA MET A 115 7.40 -2.54 1.53
C MET A 115 7.78 -2.63 0.05
N PHE A 116 7.52 -1.57 -0.73
CA PHE A 116 7.82 -1.56 -2.16
C PHE A 116 9.33 -1.53 -2.46
N ALA A 117 10.14 -0.92 -1.58
CA ALA A 117 11.59 -1.02 -1.69
C ALA A 117 12.07 -2.48 -1.50
N LEU A 118 11.59 -3.18 -0.46
CA LEU A 118 11.90 -4.59 -0.23
C LEU A 118 11.46 -5.47 -1.40
N ARG A 119 10.25 -5.25 -1.92
CA ARG A 119 9.75 -5.92 -3.12
C ARG A 119 10.67 -5.67 -4.33
N ASN A 120 11.14 -4.45 -4.52
CA ASN A 120 12.01 -4.12 -5.65
C ASN A 120 13.44 -4.67 -5.49
N ILE A 121 13.91 -4.88 -4.25
CA ILE A 121 15.22 -5.48 -3.95
C ILE A 121 15.26 -6.97 -4.30
N LYS A 122 14.17 -7.72 -4.05
CA LYS A 122 14.02 -9.15 -4.41
C LYS A 122 15.11 -10.08 -3.87
N SER A 123 15.77 -9.68 -2.78
CA SER A 123 16.70 -10.59 -2.11
C SER A 123 15.92 -11.53 -1.20
N LYS A 124 16.51 -12.70 -0.89
CA LYS A 124 15.93 -13.63 0.07
C LYS A 124 15.62 -12.96 1.42
N ASP A 125 16.52 -12.11 1.91
CA ASP A 125 16.31 -11.38 3.16
C ASP A 125 15.15 -10.38 3.07
N ALA A 126 14.93 -9.77 1.89
CA ALA A 126 13.79 -8.89 1.67
C ALA A 126 12.46 -9.66 1.64
N VAL A 127 12.43 -10.83 1.00
CA VAL A 127 11.25 -11.73 1.01
C VAL A 127 10.94 -12.18 2.45
N LEU A 128 11.96 -12.53 3.23
CA LEU A 128 11.77 -12.87 4.65
C LEU A 128 11.25 -11.69 5.48
N ALA A 129 11.74 -10.48 5.23
CA ALA A 129 11.24 -9.27 5.90
C ALA A 129 9.75 -9.02 5.60
N LEU A 130 9.36 -9.12 4.33
CA LEU A 130 7.97 -9.01 3.89
C LEU A 130 7.10 -10.13 4.50
N GLY A 131 7.57 -11.37 4.49
CA GLY A 131 6.86 -12.50 5.10
C GLY A 131 6.59 -12.30 6.60
N CYS A 132 7.53 -11.71 7.35
CA CYS A 132 7.30 -11.37 8.76
C CYS A 132 6.18 -10.33 8.96
N ALA A 133 5.97 -9.44 7.98
CA ALA A 133 5.00 -8.34 8.09
C ALA A 133 3.55 -8.77 7.83
N LEU A 134 3.30 -10.02 7.41
CA LEU A 134 1.95 -10.62 7.38
C LEU A 134 1.30 -10.76 8.76
N LYS A 135 2.01 -10.41 9.85
CA LYS A 135 1.49 -10.44 11.23
C LYS A 135 1.46 -9.05 11.88
N SER A 136 1.54 -8.00 11.07
CA SER A 136 1.69 -6.61 11.54
C SER A 136 0.73 -5.71 10.77
N GLY A 137 0.41 -4.55 11.36
CA GLY A 137 -0.49 -3.57 10.76
C GLY A 137 -1.95 -4.03 10.63
N SER A 138 -2.72 -3.22 9.91
CA SER A 138 -4.12 -3.45 9.59
C SER A 138 -4.33 -4.60 8.62
N ALA A 139 -5.60 -5.02 8.44
CA ALA A 139 -5.96 -5.98 7.39
C ALA A 139 -5.56 -5.50 6.00
N LEU A 140 -5.71 -4.20 5.71
CA LEU A 140 -5.27 -3.60 4.45
C LEU A 140 -3.75 -3.70 4.27
N PHE A 141 -2.97 -3.39 5.31
CA PHE A 141 -1.52 -3.49 5.25
C PHE A 141 -1.07 -4.93 4.95
N ARG A 142 -1.66 -5.92 5.63
CA ARG A 142 -1.38 -7.34 5.38
C ARG A 142 -1.80 -7.79 3.99
N HIS A 143 -2.95 -7.31 3.50
CA HIS A 143 -3.41 -7.54 2.14
C HIS A 143 -2.35 -7.09 1.13
N GLU A 144 -1.79 -5.89 1.29
CA GLU A 144 -0.74 -5.39 0.40
C GLU A 144 0.55 -6.22 0.53
N ILE A 145 0.94 -6.64 1.74
CA ILE A 145 2.08 -7.55 1.93
C ILE A 145 1.87 -8.85 1.13
N ALA A 146 0.69 -9.45 1.23
CA ALA A 146 0.35 -10.66 0.49
C ALA A 146 0.39 -10.42 -1.03
N PHE A 147 -0.11 -9.27 -1.50
CA PHE A 147 -0.05 -8.86 -2.90
C PHE A 147 1.39 -8.77 -3.40
N VAL A 148 2.28 -8.06 -2.69
CA VAL A 148 3.69 -7.91 -3.13
C VAL A 148 4.48 -9.22 -3.06
N LEU A 149 4.18 -10.10 -2.11
CA LEU A 149 4.74 -11.47 -2.08
C LEU A 149 4.25 -12.29 -3.28
N GLY A 150 2.98 -12.13 -3.66
CA GLY A 150 2.43 -12.70 -4.90
C GLY A 150 3.11 -12.17 -6.16
N GLN A 151 3.47 -10.88 -6.20
CA GLN A 151 4.27 -10.31 -7.30
C GLN A 151 5.69 -10.88 -7.34
N LEU A 152 6.30 -11.14 -6.19
CA LEU A 152 7.64 -11.72 -6.08
C LEU A 152 7.71 -13.16 -6.60
N GLN A 153 6.66 -13.96 -6.37
CA GLN A 153 6.60 -15.37 -6.78
C GLN A 153 7.81 -16.20 -6.28
N ASP A 154 8.34 -15.85 -5.11
CA ASP A 154 9.49 -16.53 -4.52
C ASP A 154 9.00 -17.63 -3.55
N ASP A 155 9.52 -18.86 -3.71
CA ASP A 155 9.16 -20.01 -2.87
C ASP A 155 9.41 -19.79 -1.37
N VAL A 156 10.33 -18.90 -1.00
CA VAL A 156 10.60 -18.51 0.39
C VAL A 156 9.37 -17.85 1.04
N SER A 157 8.49 -17.23 0.25
CA SER A 157 7.25 -16.60 0.74
C SER A 157 6.13 -17.60 1.07
N VAL A 158 6.15 -18.79 0.45
CA VAL A 158 5.05 -19.75 0.52
C VAL A 158 4.67 -20.15 1.94
N PRO A 159 5.62 -20.45 2.86
CA PRO A 159 5.26 -20.77 4.24
C PRO A 159 4.54 -19.64 4.96
N PHE A 160 4.89 -18.38 4.70
CA PHE A 160 4.27 -17.22 5.33
C PHE A 160 2.87 -16.96 4.80
N LEU A 161 2.69 -17.03 3.47
CA LEU A 161 1.36 -16.90 2.84
C LEU A 161 0.42 -18.02 3.30
N LYS A 162 0.95 -19.25 3.39
CA LYS A 162 0.19 -20.39 3.91
C LYS A 162 -0.23 -20.16 5.36
N GLU A 163 0.69 -19.73 6.22
CA GLU A 163 0.38 -19.44 7.62
C GLU A 163 -0.70 -18.35 7.75
N SER A 164 -0.62 -17.28 6.96
CA SER A 164 -1.64 -16.21 6.93
C SER A 164 -3.01 -16.75 6.54
N LEU A 165 -3.09 -17.58 5.49
CA LEU A 165 -4.36 -18.17 5.02
C LEU A 165 -4.95 -19.20 5.98
N GLU A 166 -4.11 -19.85 6.80
CA GLU A 166 -4.55 -20.80 7.83
C GLU A 166 -5.04 -20.11 9.11
N ASP A 167 -4.80 -18.80 9.26
CA ASP A 167 -5.24 -18.02 10.41
C ASP A 167 -6.73 -17.63 10.29
N GLY A 168 -7.60 -18.41 10.92
CA GLY A 168 -9.03 -18.13 10.97
C GLY A 168 -9.42 -16.88 11.77
N THR A 169 -8.49 -16.29 12.53
CA THR A 169 -8.73 -15.08 13.34
C THR A 169 -8.40 -13.79 12.58
N GLU A 170 -7.90 -13.89 11.35
CA GLU A 170 -7.41 -12.75 10.58
C GLU A 170 -8.50 -11.75 10.15
N ASN A 171 -9.77 -12.20 10.12
CA ASN A 171 -10.94 -11.43 9.65
C ASN A 171 -11.92 -11.05 10.77
N GLU A 172 -11.55 -11.24 12.04
CA GLU A 172 -12.39 -10.95 13.22
C GLU A 172 -12.05 -9.64 13.92
#